data_AF-A0A0R3S9S5-F1
#
_entry.id   AF-A0A0R3S9S5-F1
#
_cell.length_a   1.000
_cell.length_b   1.000
_cell.length_c   1.000
_cell.angle_alpha   90.00
_cell.angle_beta   90.00
_cell.angle_gamma   90.00
#
_symmetry.space_group_name_H-M   'P 1'
#
loop_
_entity.id
_entity.type
_entity.pdbx_description
1 polymer ?
#
loop_
_entity_poly.entity_id
_entity_poly.type
_entity_poly.pdbx_seq_one_letter_code
_entity_poly.pdbx_strand_id
1 'polypeptide(L)'
;MNLGILSSTRCIAIAFKQEFALAVRTFNIYDVYKSFLNVNVVNTTNPYLSQALKKCLLLGHIEPFVILIGGDEASLRTLKSCWMRAQLQPPPGFRIESIAYHAGHGMSHLDYVISDFIDLSAECN
;
A
#
# COMPACT_ATOMS: atom_id res chain seq x y z
N MET A 1 -2.27 -16.32 7.27
CA MET A 1 -1.17 -15.34 7.18
C MET A 1 -0.40 -15.34 8.49
N ASN A 2 0.94 -15.42 8.45
CA ASN A 2 1.77 -15.43 9.64
C ASN A 2 1.99 -13.98 10.12
N LEU A 3 1.03 -13.45 10.89
CA LEU A 3 1.03 -12.07 11.41
C LEU A 3 2.28 -11.75 12.25
N GLY A 4 2.98 -12.77 12.77
CA GLY A 4 4.22 -12.60 13.54
C GLY A 4 5.38 -11.94 12.78
N ILE A 5 5.45 -12.09 11.45
CA ILE A 5 6.49 -11.45 10.63
C ILE A 5 6.24 -9.95 10.40
N LEU A 6 4.97 -9.52 10.40
CA LEU A 6 4.63 -8.11 10.31
C LEU A 6 5.01 -7.36 11.60
N SER A 7 4.98 -8.05 12.75
CA SER A 7 5.23 -7.45 14.08
C SER A 7 6.55 -6.70 14.25
N SER A 8 7.57 -7.01 13.44
CA SER A 8 8.86 -6.33 13.47
C SER A 8 9.22 -5.68 12.13
N THR A 9 8.36 -5.81 11.11
CA THR A 9 8.65 -5.38 9.75
C THR A 9 7.98 -4.03 9.49
N ARG A 10 8.78 -3.04 9.11
CA ARG A 10 8.26 -1.74 8.70
C ARG A 10 7.48 -1.91 7.41
N CYS A 11 6.26 -1.41 7.40
CA CYS A 11 5.39 -1.52 6.24
C CYS A 11 4.50 -0.31 6.09
N ILE A 12 3.95 -0.17 4.89
CA ILE A 12 2.92 0.80 4.58
C ILE A 12 1.77 0.03 3.95
N ALA A 13 0.54 0.22 4.45
CA ALA A 13 -0.63 -0.30 3.79
C ALA A 13 -1.27 0.79 2.94
N ILE A 14 -1.71 0.39 1.74
CA ILE A 14 -2.38 1.25 0.77
C ILE A 14 -3.74 0.63 0.50
N ALA A 15 -4.79 1.33 0.88
CA ALA A 15 -6.16 0.98 0.60
C ALA A 15 -6.56 1.53 -0.78
N PHE A 16 -6.99 0.65 -1.66
CA PHE A 16 -7.56 1.03 -2.94
C PHE A 16 -9.08 0.86 -2.93
N LYS A 17 -9.76 1.74 -3.64
CA LYS A 17 -11.16 1.56 -4.00
C LYS A 17 -11.25 1.26 -5.49
N GLN A 18 -11.93 0.19 -5.87
CA GLN A 18 -12.20 -0.10 -7.27
C GLN A 18 -13.28 0.85 -7.80
N GLU A 19 -12.93 1.73 -8.73
CA GLU A 19 -13.90 2.67 -9.33
C GLU A 19 -14.55 2.11 -10.59
N PHE A 20 -13.85 1.24 -11.31
CA PHE A 20 -14.39 0.55 -12.48
C PHE A 20 -14.21 -0.95 -12.32
N ALA A 21 -15.32 -1.70 -12.44
CA ALA A 21 -15.26 -3.14 -12.60
C ALA A 21 -14.65 -3.44 -13.96
N LEU A 22 -13.31 -3.48 -14.03
CA LEU A 22 -12.66 -4.22 -15.11
C LEU A 22 -13.26 -5.62 -15.07
N ALA A 23 -13.74 -6.11 -16.21
CA ALA A 23 -14.40 -7.40 -16.37
C ALA A 23 -13.46 -8.61 -16.14
N VAL A 24 -12.53 -8.48 -15.20
CA VAL A 24 -11.53 -9.46 -14.83
C VAL A 24 -12.13 -10.30 -13.71
N ARG A 25 -12.58 -11.51 -14.10
CA ARG A 25 -13.20 -12.51 -13.21
C ARG A 25 -12.25 -13.10 -12.15
N THR A 26 -11.00 -12.62 -12.08
CA THR A 26 -9.99 -13.07 -11.12
C THR A 26 -9.14 -11.88 -10.69
N PHE A 27 -9.51 -11.24 -9.57
CA PHE A 27 -8.72 -10.17 -8.98
C PHE A 27 -7.43 -10.73 -8.38
N ASN A 28 -6.27 -10.28 -8.88
CA ASN A 28 -4.97 -10.67 -8.35
C ASN A 28 -4.25 -9.46 -7.78
N ILE A 29 -4.05 -9.46 -6.46
CA ILE A 29 -3.43 -8.35 -5.77
C ILE A 29 -1.98 -8.08 -6.22
N TYR A 30 -1.30 -9.11 -6.71
CA TYR A 30 0.05 -8.97 -7.24
C TYR A 30 0.07 -8.12 -8.52
N ASP A 31 -0.97 -8.23 -9.35
CA ASP A 31 -1.15 -7.38 -10.54
C ASP A 31 -1.43 -5.93 -10.14
N VAL A 32 -2.25 -5.69 -9.09
CA VAL A 32 -2.48 -4.33 -8.56
C VAL A 32 -1.18 -3.71 -8.05
N TYR A 33 -0.41 -4.45 -7.26
CA TYR A 33 0.88 -4.00 -6.76
C TYR A 33 1.86 -3.67 -7.91
N LYS A 34 2.01 -4.57 -8.90
CA LYS A 34 2.86 -4.33 -10.07
C LYS A 34 2.42 -3.13 -10.88
N SER A 35 1.11 -2.99 -11.08
CA SER A 35 0.53 -1.87 -11.82
C SER A 35 0.77 -0.55 -11.08
N PHE A 36 0.56 -0.52 -9.76
CA PHE A 36 0.88 0.63 -8.92
C PHE A 36 2.36 1.03 -9.01
N LEU A 37 3.29 0.06 -8.90
CA LEU A 37 4.71 0.34 -9.08
C LEU A 37 5.00 0.93 -10.45
N ASN A 38 4.48 0.31 -11.52
CA ASN A 38 4.74 0.71 -12.89
C ASN A 38 4.25 2.13 -13.18
N VAL A 39 3.00 2.44 -12.83
CA VAL A 39 2.43 3.79 -13.02
C VAL A 39 3.25 4.84 -12.28
N ASN A 40 3.64 4.56 -11.03
CA ASN A 40 4.41 5.53 -10.25
C ASN A 40 5.89 5.61 -10.64
N VAL A 41 6.49 4.57 -11.24
CA VAL A 41 7.85 4.65 -11.80
C VAL A 41 7.87 5.41 -13.12
N VAL A 42 6.88 5.17 -14.00
CA VAL A 42 6.83 5.76 -15.34
C VAL A 42 6.40 7.24 -15.30
N ASN A 43 5.41 7.57 -14.47
CA ASN A 43 4.83 8.92 -14.48
C ASN A 43 5.45 9.88 -13.46
N THR A 44 6.37 9.42 -12.60
CA THR A 44 7.01 10.31 -11.63
C THR A 44 8.21 11.03 -12.20
N THR A 45 8.29 12.34 -11.94
CA THR A 45 9.51 13.13 -12.12
C THR A 45 10.38 13.13 -10.86
N ASN A 46 9.94 12.47 -9.78
CA ASN A 46 10.63 12.42 -8.50
C ASN A 46 11.60 11.22 -8.44
N PRO A 47 12.94 11.43 -8.52
CA PRO A 47 13.91 10.35 -8.49
C PRO A 47 13.93 9.60 -7.16
N TYR A 48 13.53 10.24 -6.05
CA TYR A 48 13.44 9.59 -4.75
C TYR A 48 12.28 8.60 -4.70
N LEU A 49 11.15 8.93 -5.32
CA LEU A 49 10.01 8.01 -5.39
C LEU A 49 10.34 6.79 -6.24
N SER A 50 10.93 6.98 -7.42
CA SER A 50 11.30 5.85 -8.28
C SER A 50 12.34 4.94 -7.63
N GLN A 51 13.30 5.49 -6.88
CA GLN A 51 14.27 4.69 -6.12
C GLN A 51 13.63 3.99 -4.92
N ALA A 52 12.71 4.65 -4.21
CA ALA A 52 11.97 4.04 -3.11
C ALA A 52 11.13 2.84 -3.57
N LEU A 53 10.40 3.00 -4.68
CA LEU A 53 9.56 1.94 -5.27
C LEU A 53 10.36 0.69 -5.66
N LYS A 54 11.60 0.85 -6.13
CA LYS A 54 12.50 -0.28 -6.44
C LYS A 54 12.95 -1.09 -5.22
N LYS A 55 12.93 -0.47 -4.04
CA LYS A 55 13.30 -1.10 -2.76
C LYS A 55 12.08 -1.64 -2.00
N CYS A 56 10.89 -1.40 -2.53
CA CYS A 56 9.65 -1.87 -1.95
C CYS A 56 9.38 -3.32 -2.38
N LEU A 57 8.78 -4.09 -1.48
CA LEU A 57 8.34 -5.46 -1.72
C LEU A 57 6.90 -5.65 -1.23
N LEU A 58 6.14 -6.51 -1.91
CA LEU A 58 4.82 -6.89 -1.43
C LEU A 58 4.96 -7.86 -0.25
N LEU A 59 4.46 -7.46 0.92
CA LEU A 59 4.43 -8.31 2.12
C LEU A 59 3.16 -9.17 2.19
N GLY A 60 2.06 -8.67 1.62
CA GLY A 60 0.77 -9.34 1.67
C GLY A 60 -0.36 -8.40 1.29
N HIS A 61 -1.58 -8.84 1.56
CA HIS A 61 -2.79 -8.08 1.31
C HIS A 61 -3.85 -8.34 2.37
N ILE A 62 -4.79 -7.41 2.47
CA ILE A 62 -6.00 -7.54 3.27
C ILE A 62 -7.16 -7.29 2.32
N GLU A 63 -8.10 -8.23 2.29
CA GLU A 63 -9.29 -8.10 1.43
C GLU A 63 -10.17 -6.94 1.91
N PRO A 64 -10.84 -6.21 1.00
CA PRO A 64 -10.94 -6.50 -0.44
C PRO A 64 -9.83 -5.91 -1.32
N PHE A 65 -9.21 -4.79 -0.94
CA PHE A 65 -8.31 -4.04 -1.85
C PHE A 65 -7.15 -3.33 -1.14
N VAL A 66 -6.64 -3.90 -0.06
CA VAL A 66 -5.51 -3.31 0.69
C VAL A 66 -4.24 -4.09 0.42
N ILE A 67 -3.16 -3.39 0.01
CA ILE A 67 -1.83 -4.00 -0.13
C ILE A 67 -0.92 -3.58 1.02
N LEU A 68 -0.10 -4.52 1.49
CA LEU A 68 0.96 -4.28 2.46
C LEU A 68 2.30 -4.24 1.73
N ILE A 69 2.94 -3.08 1.72
CA ILE A 69 4.25 -2.88 1.11
C ILE A 69 5.30 -2.76 2.20
N GLY A 70 6.33 -3.60 2.13
CA GLY A 70 7.53 -3.54 2.97
C GLY A 70 8.67 -2.83 2.26
N GLY A 71 9.61 -2.30 3.05
CA GLY A 71 10.79 -1.62 2.52
C GLY A 71 11.64 -1.02 3.64
N ASP A 72 12.73 -0.36 3.27
CA ASP A 72 13.49 0.44 4.23
C ASP A 72 12.70 1.69 4.65
N GLU A 73 13.01 2.23 5.83
CA GLU A 73 12.28 3.38 6.38
C GLU A 73 12.30 4.62 5.50
N ALA A 74 13.41 4.91 4.81
CA ALA A 74 13.48 6.08 3.95
C ALA A 74 12.55 5.92 2.74
N SER A 75 12.50 4.72 2.17
CA SER A 75 11.58 4.39 1.07
C SER A 75 10.12 4.50 1.48
N LEU A 76 9.75 3.95 2.65
CA LEU A 76 8.37 4.01 3.16
C LEU A 76 7.94 5.43 3.54
N ARG A 77 8.84 6.21 4.16
CA ARG A 77 8.59 7.65 4.43
C ARG A 77 8.43 8.46 3.14
N THR A 78 9.18 8.12 2.10
CA THR A 78 9.06 8.76 0.78
C THR A 78 7.69 8.49 0.17
N LEU A 79 7.23 7.23 0.18
CA LEU A 79 5.87 6.87 -0.25
C LEU A 79 4.79 7.67 0.49
N LYS A 80 4.85 7.69 1.82
CA LYS A 80 3.92 8.47 2.65
C LYS A 80 3.95 9.97 2.30
N SER A 81 5.14 10.53 2.09
CA SER A 81 5.30 11.95 1.76
C SER A 81 4.75 12.28 0.37
N CYS A 82 4.96 11.40 -0.61
CA CYS A 82 4.39 11.54 -1.95
C CYS A 82 2.87 11.43 -1.94
N TRP A 83 2.29 10.58 -1.09
CA TRP A 83 0.85 10.52 -0.88
C TRP A 83 0.27 11.84 -0.35
N MET A 84 0.85 12.37 0.74
CA MET A 84 0.40 13.64 1.33
C MET A 84 0.48 14.83 0.35
N ARG A 85 1.36 14.72 -0.66
CA ARG A 85 1.51 15.71 -1.73
C ARG A 85 0.68 15.41 -2.99
N ALA A 86 -0.18 14.39 -2.95
CA ALA A 86 -0.96 13.91 -4.09
C ALA A 86 -0.10 13.56 -5.33
N GLN A 87 1.12 13.08 -5.11
CA GLN A 87 2.06 12.68 -6.16
C GLN A 87 1.99 11.19 -6.50
N LEU A 88 1.33 10.39 -5.66
CA LEU A 88 1.08 8.99 -5.95
C LEU A 88 -0.11 8.86 -6.89
N GLN A 89 0.07 8.02 -7.90
CA GLN A 89 -0.98 7.70 -8.86
C GLN A 89 -1.56 6.32 -8.56
N PRO A 90 -2.89 6.18 -8.60
CA PRO A 90 -3.51 4.87 -8.45
C PRO A 90 -3.24 4.00 -9.70
N PRO A 91 -3.29 2.67 -9.56
CA PRO A 91 -3.36 1.79 -10.71
C PRO A 91 -4.69 2.02 -11.49
N PRO A 92 -4.73 1.73 -12.80
CA PRO A 92 -5.91 1.94 -13.63
C PRO A 92 -7.12 1.16 -13.12
N GLY A 93 -8.28 1.81 -13.03
CA GLY A 93 -9.51 1.24 -12.49
C GLY A 93 -9.64 1.31 -10.96
N PHE A 94 -8.61 1.83 -10.28
CA PHE A 94 -8.60 2.03 -8.84
C PHE A 94 -8.40 3.50 -8.47
N ARG A 95 -8.73 3.81 -7.22
CA ARG A 95 -8.39 5.05 -6.55
C ARG A 95 -7.67 4.72 -5.25
N ILE A 96 -6.61 5.46 -4.92
CA ILE A 96 -6.01 5.37 -3.58
C ILE A 96 -6.93 6.12 -2.64
N GLU A 97 -7.48 5.40 -1.66
CA GLU A 97 -8.40 5.96 -0.70
C GLU A 97 -7.67 6.43 0.55
N SER A 98 -6.72 5.61 1.02
CA SER A 98 -5.96 5.89 2.22
C SER A 98 -4.66 5.12 2.28
N ILE A 99 -3.71 5.64 3.09
CA ILE A 99 -2.41 5.03 3.31
C ILE A 99 -2.06 5.17 4.80
N ALA A 100 -1.64 4.08 5.44
CA ALA A 100 -1.08 4.13 6.79
C ALA A 100 0.29 3.46 6.88
N TYR A 101 1.17 4.06 7.65
CA TYR A 101 2.56 3.67 7.82
C TYR A 101 2.77 3.05 9.20
N HIS A 102 3.32 1.85 9.23
CA HIS A 102 3.69 1.14 10.44
C HIS A 102 5.22 1.15 10.61
N ALA A 103 5.68 1.82 11.68
CA ALA A 103 7.10 1.99 11.98
C ALA A 103 7.78 0.78 12.62
N GLY A 104 7.06 -0.32 12.88
CA GLY A 104 7.62 -1.56 13.46
C GLY A 104 7.81 -1.49 14.98
N HIS A 105 7.04 -0.67 15.71
CA HIS A 105 7.13 -0.57 17.17
C HIS A 105 6.17 -1.55 17.87
N GLY A 106 6.60 -2.82 18.01
CA GLY A 106 6.01 -3.81 18.93
C GLY A 106 4.61 -4.34 18.59
N MET A 107 4.29 -5.55 19.10
CA MET A 107 3.06 -6.31 18.82
C MET A 107 1.76 -5.53 19.08
N SER A 108 1.74 -4.62 20.07
CA SER A 108 0.50 -3.91 20.47
C SER A 108 0.01 -2.87 19.47
N HIS A 109 0.88 -2.37 18.59
CA HIS A 109 0.52 -1.31 17.64
C HIS A 109 0.08 -1.88 16.28
N LEU A 110 0.35 -3.15 16.01
CA LEU A 110 -0.05 -3.79 14.76
C LEU A 110 -1.51 -4.23 14.79
N ASP A 111 -2.01 -4.72 15.93
CA ASP A 111 -3.45 -4.90 16.15
C ASP A 111 -4.20 -3.58 16.03
N TYR A 112 -3.64 -2.48 16.54
CA TYR A 112 -4.21 -1.14 16.35
C TYR A 112 -4.21 -0.73 14.88
N VAL A 113 -3.10 -0.89 14.17
CA VAL A 113 -3.02 -0.52 12.74
C VAL A 113 -3.96 -1.40 11.89
N ILE A 114 -3.99 -2.72 12.13
CA ILE A 114 -4.92 -3.61 11.43
C ILE A 114 -6.36 -3.28 11.79
N SER A 115 -6.67 -2.93 13.05
CA SER A 115 -8.01 -2.51 13.47
C SER A 115 -8.40 -1.18 12.84
N ASP A 116 -7.51 -0.18 12.82
CA ASP A 116 -7.67 1.11 12.16
C ASP A 116 -7.90 0.90 10.66
N PHE A 117 -7.18 -0.04 10.04
CA PHE A 117 -7.37 -0.41 8.62
C PHE A 117 -8.65 -1.20 8.36
N ILE A 118 -9.05 -2.12 9.25
CA ILE A 118 -10.30 -2.86 9.11
C ILE A 118 -11.48 -1.90 9.28
N ASP A 119 -11.39 -0.96 10.21
CA ASP A 119 -12.38 0.11 10.41
C ASP A 119 -12.45 1.01 9.17
N LEU A 120 -11.30 1.46 8.67
CA LEU A 120 -11.21 2.21 7.41
C LEU A 120 -11.77 1.43 6.21
N SER A 121 -11.53 0.11 6.16
CA SER A 121 -12.07 -0.75 5.11
C SER A 121 -13.57 -1.00 5.28
N ALA A 122 -14.10 -0.95 6.51
CA ALA A 122 -15.52 -1.13 6.82
C ALA A 122 -16.33 0.15 6.52
N GLU A 123 -15.73 1.34 6.69
CA GLU A 123 -16.34 2.61 6.26
C GLU A 123 -16.49 2.74 4.74
N CYS A 124 -15.74 1.92 3.98
CA CYS A 124 -15.66 2.04 2.52
C CYS A 124 -16.59 1.09 1.75
N ASN A 125 -17.47 0.39 2.45
CA ASN A 125 -18.53 -0.47 1.92
C ASN A 125 -19.91 0.16 2.08
#